data_AF-A0A958YTT0-F1
#
_entry.id   AF-A0A958YTT0-F1
#
_cell.length_a   1.000
_cell.length_b   1.000
_cell.length_c   1.000
_cell.angle_alpha   90.00
_cell.angle_beta   90.00
_cell.angle_gamma   90.00
#
_symmetry.space_group_name_H-M   'P 1'
#
loop_
_entity.id
_entity.type
_entity.pdbx_description
1 polymer ?
#
loop_
_entity_poly.entity_id
_entity_poly.type
_entity_poly.pdbx_seq_one_letter_code
_entity_poly.pdbx_strand_id
1 'polypeptide(L)'
;NRELGEFLERLSYAYLFMLVLAVVLAYFLSSYITKSFNAISEKMNQISLDRRNEKLDVSTVSSEISSLVNAYNSMVDQLEESASQLAKSEREQAWREMAKQVAHEIKNPLTPMRLSVQSFERKFDPQDPDIIKKVQEYSKTLIQQIDTMSSIASAFSNFAKMPAQQNEMLNVVEVVKIVLDIFTEDYISFQAEEEEIIAKFDRTQLIRVVTN
;
A
#
# COMPACT_ATOMS: atom_id res chain seq x y z
N ASN A 1 29.90 55.06 -59.63
CA ASN A 1 28.47 54.72 -59.40
C ASN A 1 28.14 53.25 -59.61
N ARG A 2 28.59 52.60 -60.70
CA ARG A 2 28.31 51.16 -60.96
C ARG A 2 28.92 50.22 -59.91
N GLU A 3 30.20 50.39 -59.59
CA GLU A 3 30.92 49.56 -58.60
C GLU A 3 30.34 49.68 -57.17
N LEU A 4 29.84 50.87 -56.80
CA LEU A 4 29.18 51.08 -55.50
C LEU A 4 27.84 50.33 -55.43
N GLY A 5 27.08 50.30 -56.54
CA GLY A 5 25.83 49.56 -56.63
C GLY A 5 26.03 48.05 -56.51
N GLU A 6 27.02 47.49 -57.24
CA GLU A 6 27.37 46.06 -57.14
C GLU A 6 27.86 45.66 -55.75
N PHE A 7 28.60 46.56 -55.06
CA PHE A 7 29.03 46.33 -53.68
C PHE A 7 27.85 46.30 -52.69
N LEU A 8 26.93 47.27 -52.80
CA LEU A 8 25.73 47.33 -51.96
C LEU A 8 24.79 46.14 -52.19
N GLU A 9 24.69 45.66 -53.43
CA GLU A 9 23.91 44.48 -53.80
C GLU A 9 24.48 43.18 -53.20
N ARG A 10 25.81 43.00 -53.20
CA ARG A 10 26.44 41.84 -52.53
C ARG A 10 26.23 41.88 -51.01
N LEU A 11 26.30 43.06 -50.39
CA LEU A 11 26.01 43.26 -48.97
C LEU A 11 24.56 42.91 -48.63
N SER A 12 23.60 43.33 -49.45
CA SER A 12 22.18 43.02 -49.21
C SER A 12 21.91 41.52 -49.27
N TYR A 13 22.48 40.79 -50.24
CA TYR A 13 22.38 39.33 -50.29
C TYR A 13 23.04 38.64 -49.10
N ALA A 14 24.20 39.11 -48.64
CA ALA A 14 24.87 38.56 -47.47
C ALA A 14 24.05 38.75 -46.18
N TYR A 15 23.46 39.94 -45.98
CA TYR A 15 22.58 40.20 -44.84
C TYR A 15 21.28 39.40 -44.92
N LEU A 16 20.68 39.26 -46.11
CA LEU A 16 19.50 38.42 -46.30
C LEU A 16 19.79 36.96 -45.95
N PHE A 17 20.94 36.44 -46.39
CA PHE A 17 21.38 35.09 -46.08
C PHE A 17 21.60 34.90 -44.57
N MET A 18 22.29 35.83 -43.90
CA MET A 18 22.47 35.78 -42.44
C MET A 18 21.14 35.83 -41.69
N LEU A 19 20.18 36.63 -42.15
CA LEU A 19 18.86 36.72 -41.54
C LEU A 19 18.11 35.39 -41.64
N VAL A 20 18.10 34.79 -42.84
CA VAL A 20 17.48 33.46 -43.04
C VAL A 20 18.15 32.41 -42.16
N LEU A 21 19.48 32.39 -42.10
CA LEU A 21 20.24 31.46 -41.26
C LEU A 21 19.89 31.65 -39.76
N ALA A 22 19.79 32.89 -39.29
CA ALA A 22 19.43 33.19 -37.91
C ALA A 22 18.01 32.72 -37.56
N VAL A 23 17.04 32.90 -38.46
CA VAL A 23 15.66 32.42 -38.28
C VAL A 23 15.62 30.88 -38.22
N VAL A 24 16.36 30.21 -39.10
CA VAL A 24 16.44 28.74 -39.10
C VAL A 24 17.08 28.22 -37.81
N LEU A 25 18.20 28.81 -37.37
CA LEU A 25 18.85 28.45 -36.11
C LEU A 25 17.94 28.70 -34.90
N ALA A 26 17.27 29.85 -34.84
CA ALA A 26 16.32 30.16 -33.78
C ALA A 26 15.16 29.15 -33.72
N TYR A 27 14.64 28.73 -34.87
CA TYR A 27 13.61 27.70 -34.95
C TYR A 27 14.09 26.35 -34.41
N PHE A 28 15.29 25.91 -34.79
CA PHE A 28 15.86 24.65 -34.30
C PHE A 28 16.11 24.68 -32.78
N LEU A 29 16.71 25.77 -32.27
CA LEU A 29 16.92 25.96 -30.83
C LEU A 29 15.60 25.95 -30.06
N SER A 30 14.60 26.68 -30.55
CA SER A 30 13.28 26.71 -29.93
C SER A 30 12.65 25.31 -29.90
N SER A 31 12.67 24.58 -31.02
CA SER A 31 12.10 23.24 -31.11
C SER A 31 12.79 22.25 -30.16
N TYR A 32 14.12 22.32 -30.06
CA TYR A 32 14.90 21.45 -29.16
C TYR A 32 14.55 21.70 -27.69
N ILE A 33 14.54 22.96 -27.26
CA ILE A 33 14.24 23.33 -25.86
C ILE A 33 12.79 22.97 -25.51
N THR A 34 11.83 23.33 -26.37
CA THR A 34 10.40 23.07 -26.11
C THR A 34 10.09 21.57 -25.99
N LYS A 35 10.72 20.71 -26.81
CA LYS A 35 10.54 19.26 -26.70
C LYS A 35 11.01 18.70 -25.35
N SER A 36 12.20 19.10 -24.90
CA SER A 36 12.74 18.65 -23.60
C SER A 36 11.89 19.11 -22.42
N PHE A 37 11.37 20.34 -22.46
CA PHE A 37 10.43 20.84 -21.45
C PHE A 37 9.12 20.07 -21.43
N ASN A 38 8.54 19.76 -22.59
CA ASN A 38 7.30 19.01 -22.66
C ASN A 38 7.43 17.60 -22.08
N ALA A 39 8.57 16.93 -22.28
CA ALA A 39 8.82 15.60 -21.71
C ALA A 39 8.83 15.61 -20.16
N ILE A 40 9.46 16.63 -19.56
CA ILE A 40 9.48 16.78 -18.09
C ILE A 40 8.09 17.16 -17.57
N SER A 41 7.40 18.08 -18.25
CA SER A 41 6.04 18.49 -17.90
C SER A 41 5.07 17.31 -17.92
N GLU A 42 5.18 16.43 -18.92
CA GLU A 42 4.38 15.22 -19.01
C GLU A 42 4.66 14.23 -17.87
N LYS A 43 5.94 14.00 -17.53
CA LYS A 43 6.32 13.18 -16.37
C LYS A 43 5.86 13.78 -15.04
N MET A 44 5.80 15.10 -14.92
CA MET A 44 5.27 15.81 -13.75
C MET A 44 3.74 15.66 -13.64
N ASN A 45 3.01 15.76 -14.75
CA ASN A 45 1.56 15.53 -14.77
C ASN A 45 1.17 14.07 -14.50
N GLN A 46 2.10 13.15 -14.69
CA GLN A 46 1.94 11.73 -14.39
C GLN A 46 2.31 11.36 -12.95
N ILE A 47 2.80 12.29 -12.12
CA ILE A 47 3.09 11.99 -10.73
C ILE A 47 1.80 11.59 -10.02
N SER A 48 1.82 10.44 -9.34
CA SER A 48 0.67 9.98 -8.58
C SER A 48 1.10 9.20 -7.32
N LEU A 49 0.21 9.15 -6.33
CA LEU A 49 0.45 8.51 -5.03
C LEU A 49 0.26 6.99 -5.07
N ASP A 50 -0.45 6.48 -6.08
CA ASP A 50 -0.87 5.08 -6.24
C ASP A 50 0.21 4.19 -6.87
N ARG A 51 1.29 4.78 -7.40
CA ARG A 51 2.37 4.05 -8.07
C ARG A 51 3.74 4.64 -7.74
N ARG A 52 4.77 3.84 -7.99
CA ARG A 52 6.15 4.28 -7.86
C ARG A 52 6.49 5.27 -8.98
N ASN A 53 6.80 6.50 -8.61
CA ASN A 53 7.24 7.53 -9.54
C ASN A 53 8.71 7.29 -9.92
N GLU A 54 9.01 7.30 -11.22
CA GLU A 54 10.37 7.11 -11.72
C GLU A 54 11.13 8.43 -11.67
N LYS A 55 12.37 8.39 -11.13
CA LYS A 55 13.27 9.54 -11.17
C LYS A 55 13.85 9.73 -12.57
N LEU A 56 14.10 10.98 -12.93
CA LEU A 56 14.76 11.34 -14.17
C LEU A 56 16.28 11.31 -13.98
N ASP A 57 16.99 10.78 -14.98
CA ASP A 57 18.45 10.74 -14.99
C ASP A 57 19.04 12.13 -15.31
N VAL A 58 19.82 12.67 -14.37
CA VAL A 58 20.43 14.00 -14.47
C VAL A 58 21.56 14.02 -15.51
N SER A 59 22.16 12.87 -15.83
CA SER A 59 23.34 12.77 -16.70
C SER A 59 23.06 12.90 -18.20
N THR A 60 21.80 12.74 -18.61
CA THR A 60 21.37 12.79 -20.02
C THR A 60 20.85 14.16 -20.44
N VAL A 61 20.88 15.14 -19.54
CA VAL A 61 20.19 16.41 -19.68
C VAL A 61 21.18 17.58 -19.62
N SER A 62 20.94 18.65 -20.39
CA SER A 62 21.84 19.81 -20.43
C SER A 62 21.92 20.53 -19.08
N SER A 63 23.03 21.22 -18.82
CA SER A 63 23.30 21.95 -17.58
C SER A 63 22.19 22.92 -17.17
N GLU A 64 21.51 23.50 -18.15
CA GLU A 64 20.43 24.47 -17.97
C GLU A 64 19.16 23.80 -17.42
N ILE A 65 18.93 22.53 -17.76
CA ILE A 65 17.74 21.76 -17.39
C ILE A 65 18.00 20.85 -16.17
N SER A 66 19.27 20.60 -15.80
CA SER A 66 19.63 19.81 -14.61
C SER A 66 19.00 20.35 -13.32
N SER A 67 18.84 21.67 -13.19
CA SER A 67 18.17 22.29 -12.03
C SER A 67 16.69 21.88 -11.91
N LEU A 68 15.98 21.80 -13.03
CA LEU A 68 14.59 21.37 -13.10
C LEU A 68 14.44 19.87 -12.83
N VAL A 69 15.35 19.06 -13.38
CA VAL A 69 15.39 17.60 -13.10
C VAL A 69 15.62 17.34 -11.60
N ASN A 70 16.53 18.09 -10.98
CA ASN A 70 16.77 17.99 -9.54
C ASN A 70 15.54 18.41 -8.72
N ALA A 71 14.84 19.46 -9.14
CA ALA A 71 13.59 19.88 -8.49
C ALA A 71 12.49 18.81 -8.60
N TYR A 72 12.33 18.19 -9.78
CA TYR A 72 11.42 17.07 -10.00
C TYR A 72 11.77 15.87 -9.11
N ASN A 73 13.04 15.44 -9.11
CA ASN A 73 13.47 14.31 -8.30
C ASN A 73 13.28 14.57 -6.78
N SER A 74 13.51 15.80 -6.33
CA SER A 74 13.24 16.22 -4.94
C SER A 74 11.75 16.17 -4.60
N MET A 75 10.87 16.58 -5.52
CA MET A 75 9.42 16.44 -5.35
C MET A 75 8.99 14.97 -5.27
N VAL A 76 9.58 14.10 -6.08
CA VAL A 76 9.33 12.64 -6.01
C VAL A 76 9.71 12.09 -4.64
N ASP A 77 10.88 12.48 -4.12
CA ASP A 77 11.34 12.07 -2.78
C ASP A 77 10.40 12.56 -1.67
N GLN A 78 10.00 13.84 -1.71
CA GLN A 78 9.06 14.41 -0.75
C GLN A 78 7.69 13.73 -0.78
N LEU A 79 7.22 13.34 -1.97
CA LEU A 79 5.96 12.63 -2.14
C LEU A 79 6.04 11.21 -1.56
N GLU A 80 7.13 10.49 -1.81
CA GLU A 80 7.36 9.14 -1.27
C GLU A 80 7.45 9.18 0.27
N GLU A 81 8.16 10.16 0.81
CA GLU A 81 8.22 10.39 2.26
C GLU A 81 6.84 10.72 2.84
N SER A 82 6.09 11.64 2.22
CA SER A 82 4.76 12.04 2.67
C SER A 82 3.78 10.87 2.63
N ALA A 83 3.83 10.05 1.57
CA ALA A 83 3.00 8.84 1.45
C ALA A 83 3.33 7.82 2.54
N SER A 84 4.63 7.61 2.83
CA SER A 84 5.08 6.73 3.91
C SER A 84 4.62 7.21 5.28
N GLN A 85 4.74 8.52 5.55
CA GLN A 85 4.27 9.14 6.78
C GLN A 85 2.75 9.03 6.93
N LEU A 86 1.99 9.27 5.85
CA LEU A 86 0.54 9.13 5.82
C LEU A 86 0.12 7.68 6.13
N ALA A 87 0.70 6.71 5.43
CA ALA A 87 0.41 5.29 5.65
C ALA A 87 0.75 4.84 7.08
N LYS A 88 1.84 5.38 7.66
CA LYS A 88 2.18 5.14 9.07
C LYS A 88 1.13 5.73 10.01
N SER A 89 0.71 6.98 9.78
CA SER A 89 -0.30 7.67 10.58
C SER A 89 -1.65 6.95 10.53
N GLU A 90 -2.09 6.52 9.35
CA GLU A 90 -3.33 5.74 9.18
C GLU A 90 -3.27 4.41 9.93
N ARG A 91 -2.14 3.69 9.84
CA ARG A 91 -1.93 2.45 10.62
C ARG A 91 -1.96 2.70 12.12
N GLU A 92 -1.30 3.76 12.59
CA GLU A 92 -1.30 4.12 14.02
C GLU A 92 -2.69 4.50 14.51
N GLN A 93 -3.47 5.22 13.70
CA GLN A 93 -4.86 5.56 14.02
C GLN A 93 -5.73 4.30 14.09
N ALA A 94 -5.69 3.45 13.05
CA ALA A 94 -6.43 2.19 13.01
C ALA A 94 -6.06 1.29 14.19
N TRP A 95 -4.77 1.23 14.55
CA TRP A 95 -4.29 0.49 15.72
C TRP A 95 -4.85 1.07 17.03
N ARG A 96 -4.89 2.40 17.17
CA ARG A 96 -5.44 3.07 18.36
C ARG A 96 -6.94 2.81 18.51
N GLU A 97 -7.69 2.88 17.42
CA GLU A 97 -9.12 2.57 17.39
C GLU A 97 -9.37 1.10 17.75
N MET A 98 -8.61 0.18 17.18
CA MET A 98 -8.66 -1.25 17.51
C MET A 98 -8.33 -1.49 18.98
N ALA A 99 -7.27 -0.90 19.52
CA ALA A 99 -6.89 -1.06 20.92
C ALA A 99 -8.01 -0.59 21.88
N LYS A 100 -8.69 0.51 21.54
CA LYS A 100 -9.86 1.00 22.28
C LYS A 100 -11.01 0.00 22.23
N GLN A 101 -11.27 -0.58 21.06
CA GLN A 101 -12.31 -1.60 20.90
C GLN A 101 -11.98 -2.88 21.69
N VAL A 102 -10.74 -3.36 21.64
CA VAL A 102 -10.27 -4.50 22.44
C VAL A 102 -10.49 -4.25 23.93
N ALA A 103 -10.11 -3.07 24.43
CA ALA A 103 -10.33 -2.72 25.83
C ALA A 103 -11.83 -2.72 26.20
N HIS A 104 -12.69 -2.27 25.30
CA HIS A 104 -14.14 -2.31 25.48
C HIS A 104 -14.67 -3.76 25.52
N GLU A 105 -14.29 -4.58 24.54
CA GLU A 105 -14.72 -5.98 24.45
C GLU A 105 -14.17 -6.86 25.58
N ILE A 106 -13.02 -6.51 26.18
CA ILE A 106 -12.50 -7.18 27.39
C ILE A 106 -13.29 -6.76 28.64
N LYS A 107 -13.67 -5.49 28.76
CA LYS A 107 -14.41 -4.97 29.92
C LYS A 107 -15.82 -5.55 30.02
N ASN A 108 -16.45 -5.81 28.87
CA ASN A 108 -17.81 -6.36 28.74
C ASN A 108 -18.03 -7.69 29.49
N PRO A 109 -17.21 -8.74 29.32
CA PRO A 109 -17.34 -9.99 30.06
C PRO A 109 -16.76 -9.91 31.49
N LEU A 110 -15.75 -9.07 31.75
CA LEU A 110 -15.15 -8.91 33.09
C LEU A 110 -16.12 -8.36 34.13
N THR A 111 -16.99 -7.43 33.73
CA THR A 111 -17.91 -6.78 34.68
C THR A 111 -18.98 -7.75 35.21
N PRO A 112 -19.72 -8.49 34.34
CA PRO A 112 -20.62 -9.56 34.77
C PRO A 112 -19.90 -10.69 35.51
N MET A 113 -18.69 -11.10 35.10
CA MET A 113 -17.90 -12.10 35.83
C MET A 113 -17.67 -11.67 37.28
N ARG A 114 -17.19 -10.43 37.49
CA ARG A 114 -16.99 -9.88 38.84
C ARG A 114 -18.29 -9.87 39.65
N LEU A 115 -19.40 -9.43 39.05
CA LEU A 115 -20.70 -9.40 39.74
C LEU A 115 -21.21 -10.81 40.07
N SER A 116 -20.96 -11.79 39.18
CA SER A 116 -21.28 -13.19 39.39
C SER A 116 -20.51 -13.76 40.59
N VAL A 117 -19.21 -13.46 40.69
CA VAL A 117 -18.36 -13.82 41.84
C VAL A 117 -18.88 -13.21 43.13
N GLN A 118 -19.16 -11.90 43.14
CA GLN A 118 -19.69 -11.22 44.33
C GLN A 118 -21.08 -11.76 44.72
N SER A 119 -21.92 -12.10 43.75
CA SER A 119 -23.24 -12.69 44.01
C SER A 119 -23.12 -14.11 44.59
N PHE A 120 -22.21 -14.91 44.06
CA PHE A 120 -21.92 -16.25 44.55
C PHE A 120 -21.40 -16.20 45.99
N GLU A 121 -20.40 -15.36 46.26
CA GLU A 121 -19.84 -15.15 47.61
C GLU A 121 -20.94 -14.77 48.63
N ARG A 122 -21.82 -13.82 48.26
CA ARG A 122 -22.91 -13.37 49.14
C ARG A 122 -23.97 -14.44 49.42
N LYS A 123 -24.19 -15.36 48.50
CA LYS A 123 -25.22 -16.41 48.57
C LYS A 123 -24.67 -17.76 49.03
N PHE A 124 -23.36 -17.87 49.21
CA PHE A 124 -22.71 -19.13 49.56
C PHE A 124 -23.06 -19.52 50.99
N ASP A 125 -23.64 -20.70 51.16
CA ASP A 125 -23.94 -21.31 52.46
C ASP A 125 -23.38 -22.74 52.47
N PRO A 126 -22.37 -23.05 53.31
CA PRO A 126 -21.83 -24.40 53.44
C PRO A 126 -22.85 -25.44 53.90
N GLN A 127 -23.94 -25.04 54.55
CA GLN A 127 -24.98 -25.94 55.05
C GLN A 127 -26.10 -26.19 54.04
N ASP A 128 -26.05 -25.53 52.88
CA ASP A 128 -27.01 -25.75 51.81
C ASP A 128 -26.85 -27.18 51.23
N PRO A 129 -27.90 -28.02 51.23
CA PRO A 129 -27.85 -29.39 50.69
C PRO A 129 -27.38 -29.47 49.23
N ASP A 130 -27.63 -28.41 48.45
CA ASP A 130 -27.28 -28.31 47.03
C ASP A 130 -25.95 -27.56 46.78
N ILE A 131 -25.17 -27.23 47.81
CA ILE A 131 -23.99 -26.36 47.68
C ILE A 131 -22.96 -26.88 46.68
N ILE A 132 -22.71 -28.19 46.67
CA ILE A 132 -21.74 -28.82 45.75
C ILE A 132 -22.19 -28.63 44.30
N LYS A 133 -23.49 -28.80 44.03
CA LYS A 133 -24.06 -28.63 42.69
C LYS A 133 -24.00 -27.15 42.26
N LYS A 134 -24.34 -26.23 43.17
CA LYS A 134 -24.27 -24.78 42.92
C LYS A 134 -22.83 -24.31 42.61
N VAL A 135 -21.84 -24.82 43.34
CA VAL A 135 -20.41 -24.57 43.07
C VAL A 135 -20.04 -25.07 41.68
N GLN A 136 -20.40 -26.31 41.32
CA GLN A 136 -20.09 -26.89 40.02
C GLN A 136 -20.72 -26.10 38.86
N GLU A 137 -22.00 -25.72 38.96
CA GLU A 137 -22.70 -24.93 37.95
C GLU A 137 -22.07 -23.53 37.78
N TYR A 138 -21.72 -22.89 38.90
CA TYR A 138 -21.04 -21.60 38.91
C TYR A 138 -19.64 -21.69 38.28
N SER A 139 -18.81 -22.66 38.67
CA SER A 139 -17.49 -22.88 38.09
C SER A 139 -17.56 -23.16 36.59
N LYS A 140 -18.53 -23.96 36.13
CA LYS A 140 -18.74 -24.22 34.70
C LYS A 140 -19.07 -22.94 33.93
N THR A 141 -19.93 -22.09 34.50
CA THR A 141 -20.31 -20.81 33.89
C THR A 141 -19.13 -19.86 33.77
N LEU A 142 -18.30 -19.76 34.82
CA LEU A 142 -17.09 -18.94 34.80
C LEU A 142 -16.06 -19.43 33.77
N ILE A 143 -15.82 -20.74 33.70
CA ILE A 143 -14.89 -21.32 32.71
C ILE A 143 -15.35 -20.95 31.30
N GLN A 144 -16.64 -21.08 31.00
CA GLN A 144 -17.18 -20.74 29.68
C GLN A 144 -17.04 -19.24 29.34
N GLN A 145 -17.15 -18.35 30.33
CA GLN A 145 -16.89 -16.92 30.16
C GLN A 145 -15.41 -16.62 29.88
N ILE A 146 -14.50 -17.35 30.53
CA ILE A 146 -13.05 -17.26 30.29
C ILE A 146 -12.71 -17.77 28.88
N ASP A 147 -13.29 -18.89 28.44
CA ASP A 147 -13.08 -19.43 27.08
C ASP A 147 -13.56 -18.46 26.01
N THR A 148 -14.68 -17.78 26.27
CA THR A 148 -15.21 -16.72 25.39
C THR A 148 -14.23 -15.55 25.30
N MET A 149 -13.68 -15.09 26.43
CA MET A 149 -12.64 -14.06 26.44
C MET A 149 -11.38 -14.48 25.69
N SER A 150 -10.95 -15.73 25.85
CA SER A 150 -9.77 -16.28 25.18
C SER A 150 -9.97 -16.32 23.66
N SER A 151 -11.17 -16.68 23.20
CA SER A 151 -11.54 -16.67 21.78
C SER A 151 -11.53 -15.25 21.20
N ILE A 152 -12.10 -14.29 21.92
CA ILE A 152 -12.09 -12.87 21.53
C ILE A 152 -10.63 -12.35 21.42
N ALA A 153 -9.81 -12.62 22.43
CA ALA A 153 -8.40 -12.23 22.43
C ALA A 153 -7.61 -12.88 21.27
N SER A 154 -7.91 -14.14 20.95
CA SER A 154 -7.30 -14.86 19.82
C SER A 154 -7.70 -14.25 18.47
N ALA A 155 -8.99 -13.90 18.29
CA ALA A 155 -9.48 -13.22 17.09
C ALA A 155 -8.79 -11.86 16.89
N PHE A 156 -8.63 -11.07 17.96
CA PHE A 156 -7.89 -9.81 17.91
C PHE A 156 -6.39 -10.00 17.63
N SER A 157 -5.75 -11.00 18.23
CA SER A 157 -4.34 -11.31 17.96
C SER A 157 -4.11 -11.70 16.49
N ASN A 158 -5.01 -12.47 15.92
CA ASN A 158 -4.96 -12.84 14.50
C ASN A 158 -5.13 -11.64 13.57
N PHE A 159 -5.95 -10.65 13.95
CA PHE A 159 -6.12 -9.42 13.19
C PHE A 159 -4.89 -8.49 13.31
N ALA A 160 -4.30 -8.39 14.51
CA ALA A 160 -3.08 -7.62 14.75
C ALA A 160 -1.83 -8.22 14.09
N LYS A 161 -1.82 -9.55 13.88
CA LYS A 161 -0.75 -10.29 13.20
C LYS A 161 -0.92 -10.33 11.68
N MET A 162 -1.55 -9.37 11.01
CA MET A 162 -1.38 -9.27 9.54
C MET A 162 0.12 -9.04 9.28
N PRO A 163 0.87 -10.06 8.84
CA PRO A 163 2.30 -9.90 8.63
C PRO A 163 2.48 -8.91 7.48
N ALA A 164 3.62 -8.23 7.43
CA ALA A 164 3.98 -7.52 6.21
C ALA A 164 3.89 -8.49 5.04
N GLN A 165 3.12 -8.14 4.00
CA GLN A 165 2.92 -8.98 2.82
C GLN A 165 4.29 -9.38 2.24
N GLN A 166 4.63 -10.65 2.33
CA GLN A 166 5.87 -11.19 1.79
C GLN A 166 5.61 -11.66 0.38
N ASN A 167 5.64 -10.70 -0.55
CA ASN A 167 5.45 -10.99 -1.96
C ASN A 167 6.64 -11.77 -2.53
N GLU A 168 6.40 -13.01 -2.93
CA GLU A 168 7.33 -13.86 -3.67
C GLU A 168 6.78 -14.18 -5.06
N MET A 169 7.66 -14.55 -5.99
CA MET A 169 7.23 -15.08 -7.28
C MET A 169 6.79 -16.53 -7.06
N LEU A 170 5.50 -16.81 -7.27
CA LEU A 170 4.92 -18.15 -7.07
C LEU A 170 4.02 -18.55 -8.22
N ASN A 171 3.84 -19.86 -8.42
CA ASN A 171 2.82 -20.40 -9.31
C ASN A 171 1.49 -20.51 -8.55
N VAL A 172 0.52 -19.66 -8.92
CA VAL A 172 -0.79 -19.61 -8.25
C VAL A 172 -1.53 -20.93 -8.40
N VAL A 173 -1.45 -21.56 -9.58
CA VAL A 173 -2.17 -22.81 -9.90
C VAL A 173 -1.68 -23.95 -9.00
N GLU A 174 -0.36 -24.05 -8.80
CA GLU A 174 0.24 -25.06 -7.93
C GLU A 174 -0.19 -24.88 -6.47
N VAL A 175 -0.13 -23.65 -5.96
CA VAL A 175 -0.51 -23.36 -4.56
C VAL A 175 -1.99 -23.65 -4.32
N VAL A 176 -2.88 -23.28 -5.25
CA VAL A 176 -4.32 -23.58 -5.13
C VAL A 176 -4.56 -25.08 -5.13
N LYS A 177 -3.92 -25.86 -6.01
CA LYS A 177 -4.03 -27.33 -6.02
C LYS A 177 -3.62 -27.95 -4.69
N ILE A 178 -2.48 -27.53 -4.12
CA ILE A 178 -2.01 -28.02 -2.81
C ILE A 178 -3.03 -27.74 -1.70
N VAL A 179 -3.69 -26.58 -1.73
CA VAL A 179 -4.71 -26.23 -0.73
C VAL A 179 -5.96 -27.08 -0.92
N LEU A 180 -6.38 -27.29 -2.17
CA LEU A 180 -7.56 -28.08 -2.51
C LEU A 180 -7.37 -29.57 -2.20
N ASP A 181 -6.16 -30.12 -2.24
CA ASP A 181 -5.87 -31.50 -1.83
C ASP A 181 -6.31 -31.80 -0.37
N ILE A 182 -6.47 -30.77 0.46
CA ILE A 182 -6.96 -30.89 1.85
C ILE A 182 -8.48 -31.09 1.90
N PHE A 183 -9.20 -30.58 0.90
CA PHE A 183 -10.64 -30.68 0.79
C PHE A 183 -11.01 -31.92 -0.04
N THR A 184 -11.72 -32.86 0.58
CA THR A 184 -12.01 -34.18 0.00
C THR A 184 -13.44 -34.30 -0.54
N GLU A 185 -14.15 -33.19 -0.59
CA GLU A 185 -15.55 -33.12 -0.97
C GLU A 185 -15.73 -33.15 -2.50
N ASP A 186 -16.52 -34.12 -2.98
CA ASP A 186 -16.74 -34.39 -4.41
C ASP A 186 -17.36 -33.22 -5.21
N TYR A 187 -17.88 -32.19 -4.54
CA TYR A 187 -18.47 -31.01 -5.18
C TYR A 187 -17.46 -29.90 -5.47
N ILE A 188 -16.20 -30.03 -5.06
CA ILE A 188 -15.15 -29.04 -5.27
C ILE A 188 -14.38 -29.39 -6.55
N SER A 189 -14.53 -28.56 -7.59
CA SER A 189 -13.79 -28.70 -8.84
C SER A 189 -12.95 -27.45 -9.10
N PHE A 190 -11.68 -27.64 -9.46
CA PHE A 190 -10.79 -26.55 -9.83
C PHE A 190 -10.40 -26.60 -11.30
N GLN A 191 -10.52 -25.46 -11.97
CA GLN A 191 -10.13 -25.28 -13.37
C GLN A 191 -9.32 -23.99 -13.50
N ALA A 192 -8.17 -24.08 -14.19
CA ALA A 192 -7.31 -22.95 -14.50
C ALA A 192 -7.26 -22.76 -16.02
N GLU A 193 -7.10 -21.51 -16.46
CA GLU A 193 -6.97 -21.15 -17.88
C GLU A 193 -5.61 -21.57 -18.46
N GLU A 194 -4.56 -21.54 -17.62
CA GLU A 194 -3.20 -21.99 -17.95
C GLU A 194 -2.67 -22.97 -16.89
N GLU A 195 -1.68 -23.81 -17.26
CA GLU A 195 -1.04 -24.76 -16.34
C GLU A 195 -0.20 -24.07 -15.25
N GLU A 196 0.42 -22.93 -15.59
CA GLU A 196 1.25 -22.15 -14.67
C GLU A 196 0.90 -20.67 -14.76
N ILE A 197 0.59 -20.05 -13.62
CA ILE A 197 0.37 -18.60 -13.53
C ILE A 197 1.36 -18.05 -12.53
N ILE A 198 2.44 -17.45 -13.02
CA ILE A 198 3.47 -16.86 -12.18
C ILE A 198 3.07 -15.44 -11.79
N ALA A 199 2.83 -15.24 -10.50
CA ALA A 199 2.47 -13.95 -9.94
C ALA A 199 3.36 -13.60 -8.75
N LYS A 200 3.58 -12.29 -8.55
CA LYS A 200 4.22 -11.77 -7.35
C LYS A 200 3.16 -11.62 -6.26
N PHE A 201 3.11 -12.54 -5.33
CA PHE A 201 2.05 -12.60 -4.31
C PHE A 201 2.54 -13.20 -2.99
N ASP A 202 1.83 -12.98 -1.90
CA ASP A 202 2.13 -13.61 -0.61
C ASP A 202 1.46 -14.99 -0.53
N ARG A 203 2.29 -16.03 -0.50
CA ARG A 203 1.83 -17.43 -0.48
C ARG A 203 0.92 -17.74 0.69
N THR A 204 1.18 -17.19 1.87
CA THR A 204 0.37 -17.44 3.08
C THR A 204 -1.00 -16.78 2.94
N GLN A 205 -1.06 -15.58 2.36
CA GLN A 205 -2.33 -14.92 2.06
C GLN A 205 -3.13 -15.66 0.99
N LEU A 206 -2.48 -16.13 -0.08
CA LEU A 206 -3.15 -16.91 -1.13
C LEU A 206 -3.81 -18.16 -0.53
N ILE A 207 -3.09 -18.92 0.30
CA ILE A 207 -3.63 -20.10 0.99
C ILE A 207 -4.85 -19.73 1.84
N ARG A 208 -4.75 -18.63 2.62
CA ARG A 208 -5.87 -18.15 3.45
C ARG A 208 -7.09 -17.75 2.64
N VAL A 209 -6.93 -17.10 1.49
CA VAL A 209 -8.05 -16.69 0.61
C VAL A 209 -8.75 -17.90 0.03
N VAL A 210 -8.01 -18.96 -0.31
CA VAL A 210 -8.62 -20.19 -0.85
C VAL A 210 -9.30 -21.02 0.24
N THR A 211 -8.78 -20.97 1.48
CA THR A 211 -9.27 -21.78 2.60
C THR A 211 -10.52 -21.21 3.28
N ASN A 212 -10.68 -19.88 3.32
CA ASN A 212 -11.80 -19.20 3.99
C ASN A 212 -12.96 -18.94 3.03
#